data_AF-A0A847J8P7-F1
#
_entry.id   AF-A0A847J8P7-F1
#
_cell.length_a   1.000
_cell.length_b   1.000
_cell.length_c   1.000
_cell.angle_alpha   90.00
_cell.angle_beta   90.00
_cell.angle_gamma   90.00
#
_symmetry.space_group_name_H-M   'P 1'
#
loop_
_entity.id
_entity.type
_entity.pdbx_description
1 polymer ?
#
loop_
_entity_poly.entity_id
_entity_poly.type
_entity_poly.pdbx_seq_one_letter_code
_entity_poly.pdbx_strand_id
1 'polypeptide(L)'
;MRIDVSFIDRVGIAHEILAVLAERRINVTAVEVAPPHVFIDAPDLAEAAWVDLATALRRVAGVEAAAPVDILPGSRDRLHLEALLGAMADPVLLVDGDGTVLIANAATAAVSRRRATEIGGLAIGDLFADARLQVELVRSGFRAHPREAMLGGVPFQLDVVPVVDDGVAAGAVVTLLSPHRLGERMRGLQTLPEHGLEAILGASPAIQALKKRAARVADVDAPILILGETGTGKELVARACHQMSRRSDAPFLALNCAAVPENLAESELFGYASGAFSGAERGGKPGLLELADKGTVFLDEIGEMSPYLQSKLLRFLNDGSFRRVGGERESRVDVRILSATHRDLAAMVSAGTFREDLY
;
A
#
# COMPACT_ATOMS: atom_id res chain seq x y z
N MET A 1 -4.59 -36.87 14.72
CA MET A 1 -5.99 -36.41 14.77
C MET A 1 -6.11 -35.23 15.72
N ARG A 2 -6.99 -34.27 15.46
CA ARG A 2 -7.28 -33.14 16.36
C ARG A 2 -8.68 -33.30 16.92
N ILE A 3 -8.88 -32.94 18.18
CA ILE A 3 -10.10 -33.25 18.94
C ILE A 3 -10.59 -31.99 19.64
N ASP A 4 -11.90 -31.75 19.61
CA ASP A 4 -12.61 -30.81 20.48
C ASP A 4 -13.41 -31.60 21.52
N VAL A 5 -13.20 -31.27 22.80
CA VAL A 5 -13.96 -31.80 23.92
C VAL A 5 -14.71 -30.64 24.59
N SER A 6 -16.03 -30.65 24.52
CA SER A 6 -16.88 -29.67 25.21
C SER A 6 -17.26 -30.19 26.60
N PHE A 7 -17.23 -29.30 27.59
CA PHE A 7 -17.46 -29.65 28.99
C PHE A 7 -18.11 -28.52 29.78
N ILE A 8 -18.72 -28.89 30.91
CA ILE A 8 -19.21 -27.95 31.92
C ILE A 8 -18.03 -27.47 32.75
N ASP A 9 -17.78 -26.17 32.77
CA ASP A 9 -16.64 -25.57 33.47
C ASP A 9 -16.66 -25.91 34.96
N ARG A 10 -15.62 -26.66 35.40
CA ARG A 10 -15.41 -27.05 36.79
C ARG A 10 -13.94 -27.30 37.06
N VAL A 11 -13.56 -27.15 38.33
CA VAL A 11 -12.20 -27.44 38.79
C VAL A 11 -11.84 -28.90 38.46
N GLY A 12 -10.68 -29.09 37.84
CA GLY A 12 -10.11 -30.41 37.53
C GLY A 12 -10.54 -31.04 36.20
N ILE A 13 -11.53 -30.49 35.49
CA ILE A 13 -12.09 -31.13 34.28
C ILE A 13 -11.04 -31.33 33.17
N ALA A 14 -10.22 -30.31 32.89
CA ALA A 14 -9.16 -30.41 31.88
C ALA A 14 -8.10 -31.46 32.26
N HIS A 15 -7.78 -31.59 33.55
CA HIS A 15 -6.85 -32.62 34.02
C HIS A 15 -7.42 -34.03 33.83
N GLU A 16 -8.69 -34.24 34.19
CA GLU A 16 -9.36 -35.54 33.99
C GLU A 16 -9.48 -35.90 32.51
N ILE A 17 -9.78 -34.94 31.63
CA ILE A 17 -9.77 -35.13 30.18
C ILE A 17 -8.38 -35.58 29.71
N LEU A 18 -7.32 -34.89 30.10
CA LEU A 18 -5.94 -35.24 29.71
C LEU A 18 -5.47 -36.58 30.31
N ALA A 19 -5.93 -36.93 31.51
CA ALA A 19 -5.63 -38.21 32.14
C ALA A 19 -6.15 -39.40 31.31
N VAL A 20 -7.33 -39.28 30.70
CA VAL A 20 -7.89 -40.31 29.80
C VAL A 20 -6.97 -40.55 28.59
N LEU A 21 -6.35 -39.50 28.04
CA LEU A 21 -5.39 -39.65 26.95
C LEU A 21 -4.08 -40.29 27.43
N ALA A 22 -3.59 -39.88 28.61
CA ALA A 22 -2.36 -40.40 29.21
C ALA A 22 -2.45 -41.89 29.56
N GLU A 23 -3.56 -42.34 30.15
CA GLU A 23 -3.82 -43.75 30.48
C GLU A 23 -3.76 -44.65 29.23
N ARG A 24 -4.17 -44.09 28.08
CA ARG A 24 -4.16 -44.77 26.78
C ARG A 24 -2.86 -44.62 26.02
N ARG A 25 -1.85 -43.97 26.63
CA ARG A 25 -0.53 -43.68 26.04
C ARG A 25 -0.64 -42.93 24.70
N ILE A 26 -1.64 -42.06 24.57
CA ILE A 26 -1.79 -41.22 23.39
C ILE A 26 -0.83 -40.05 23.51
N ASN A 27 0.03 -39.89 22.51
CA ASN A 27 0.95 -38.77 22.42
C ASN A 27 0.17 -37.49 22.07
N VAL A 28 0.39 -36.43 22.83
CA VAL A 28 -0.26 -35.13 22.67
C VAL A 28 0.81 -34.08 22.38
N THR A 29 0.69 -33.39 21.25
CA THR A 29 1.65 -32.36 20.80
C THR A 29 1.22 -30.96 21.18
N ALA A 30 -0.09 -30.72 21.32
CA ALA A 30 -0.63 -29.43 21.72
C ALA A 30 -1.95 -29.59 22.48
N VAL A 31 -2.20 -28.71 23.45
CA VAL A 31 -3.45 -28.59 24.19
C VAL A 31 -3.82 -27.12 24.30
N GLU A 32 -5.04 -26.77 23.88
CA GLU A 32 -5.59 -25.42 24.01
C GLU A 32 -6.85 -25.49 24.87
N VAL A 33 -6.88 -24.72 25.97
CA VAL A 33 -8.04 -24.66 26.88
C VAL A 33 -8.74 -23.33 26.68
N ALA A 34 -9.98 -23.39 26.19
CA ALA A 34 -10.84 -22.25 25.95
C ALA A 34 -12.24 -22.60 26.48
N PRO A 35 -12.50 -22.44 27.80
CA PRO A 35 -13.75 -22.88 28.41
C PRO A 35 -14.98 -22.36 27.65
N PRO A 36 -15.97 -23.21 27.32
CA PRO A 36 -16.19 -24.60 27.79
C PRO A 36 -15.50 -25.72 26.96
N HIS A 37 -14.41 -25.44 26.25
CA HIS A 37 -13.75 -26.38 25.34
C HIS A 37 -12.28 -26.68 25.69
N VAL A 38 -11.85 -27.92 25.44
CA VAL A 38 -10.43 -28.32 25.39
C VAL A 38 -10.17 -28.89 24.01
N PHE A 39 -9.22 -28.30 23.31
CA PHE A 39 -8.76 -28.76 22.01
C PHE A 39 -7.42 -29.48 22.16
N ILE A 40 -7.26 -30.61 21.48
CA ILE A 40 -6.10 -31.49 21.62
C ILE A 40 -5.59 -31.89 20.25
N ASP A 41 -4.28 -31.74 20.01
CA ASP A 41 -3.60 -32.35 18.87
C ASP A 41 -2.91 -33.65 19.30
N ALA A 42 -3.38 -34.75 18.74
CA ALA A 42 -2.84 -36.10 18.96
C ALA A 42 -2.49 -36.71 17.60
N PRO A 43 -1.35 -36.36 16.99
CA PRO A 43 -1.04 -36.69 15.60
C PRO A 43 -1.04 -38.21 15.34
N ASP A 44 -0.59 -38.99 16.32
CA ASP A 44 -0.45 -40.44 16.24
C ASP A 44 -1.77 -41.22 16.49
N LEU A 45 -2.88 -40.51 16.78
CA LEU A 45 -4.16 -41.15 17.04
C LEU A 45 -4.83 -41.64 15.73
N ALA A 46 -4.95 -42.97 15.62
CA ALA A 46 -5.63 -43.64 14.51
C ALA A 46 -7.16 -43.57 14.63
N GLU A 47 -7.85 -43.58 13.49
CA GLU A 47 -9.32 -43.50 13.39
C GLU A 47 -10.03 -44.67 14.10
N ALA A 48 -9.45 -45.87 14.09
CA ALA A 48 -9.99 -47.02 14.82
C ALA A 48 -9.94 -46.84 16.35
N ALA A 49 -8.92 -46.14 16.87
CA ALA A 49 -8.75 -45.88 18.30
C ALA A 49 -9.61 -44.69 18.79
N TRP A 50 -10.09 -43.85 17.87
CA TRP A 50 -10.92 -42.69 18.18
C TRP A 50 -12.26 -43.08 18.82
N VAL A 51 -12.93 -44.12 18.32
CA VAL A 51 -14.26 -44.53 18.81
C VAL A 51 -14.20 -44.90 20.31
N ASP A 52 -13.17 -45.67 20.70
CA ASP A 52 -12.94 -46.06 22.09
C ASP A 52 -12.55 -44.87 22.97
N LEU A 53 -11.74 -43.95 22.43
CA LEU A 53 -11.34 -42.73 23.13
C LEU A 53 -12.53 -41.79 23.37
N ALA A 54 -13.33 -41.52 22.33
CA ALA A 54 -14.51 -40.67 22.42
C ALA A 54 -15.52 -41.20 23.45
N THR A 55 -15.68 -42.54 23.50
CA THR A 55 -16.51 -43.19 24.50
C THR A 55 -15.97 -43.01 25.91
N ALA A 56 -14.65 -43.11 26.10
CA ALA A 56 -14.01 -42.89 27.40
C ALA A 56 -14.09 -41.43 27.86
N LEU A 57 -13.87 -40.47 26.95
CA LEU A 57 -13.97 -39.04 27.24
C LEU A 57 -15.38 -38.65 27.72
N ARG A 58 -16.44 -39.18 27.08
CA ARG A 58 -17.83 -38.94 27.50
C ARG A 58 -18.19 -39.55 28.86
N ARG A 59 -17.37 -40.46 29.41
CA ARG A 59 -17.58 -41.00 30.77
C ARG A 59 -17.03 -40.08 31.86
N VAL A 60 -16.17 -39.13 31.50
CA VAL A 60 -15.68 -38.11 32.44
C VAL A 60 -16.85 -37.22 32.81
N ALA A 61 -17.13 -37.11 34.12
CA ALA A 61 -18.27 -36.34 34.61
C ALA A 61 -18.15 -34.87 34.20
N GLY A 62 -19.15 -34.35 33.49
CA GLY A 62 -19.15 -32.96 32.99
C GLY A 62 -18.63 -32.79 31.56
N VAL A 63 -18.16 -33.84 30.89
CA VAL A 63 -17.94 -33.81 29.43
C VAL A 63 -19.27 -33.98 28.71
N GLU A 64 -19.60 -33.06 27.82
CA GLU A 64 -20.86 -33.08 27.05
C GLU A 64 -20.68 -33.73 25.69
N ALA A 65 -19.57 -33.42 25.00
CA ALA A 65 -19.25 -33.97 23.70
C ALA A 65 -17.74 -34.10 23.47
N ALA A 66 -17.39 -34.99 22.53
CA ALA A 66 -16.04 -35.13 22.00
C ALA A 66 -16.16 -35.43 20.51
N ALA A 67 -15.50 -34.62 19.68
CA ALA A 67 -15.57 -34.71 18.22
C ALA A 67 -14.18 -34.45 17.59
N PRO A 68 -13.86 -35.10 16.46
CA PRO A 68 -12.67 -34.73 15.70
C PRO A 68 -12.90 -33.37 15.03
N VAL A 69 -11.85 -32.57 14.93
CA VAL A 69 -11.84 -31.30 14.22
C VAL A 69 -10.74 -31.28 13.18
N ASP A 70 -10.93 -30.52 12.10
CA ASP A 70 -9.93 -30.42 11.04
C ASP A 70 -8.72 -29.58 11.46
N ILE A 71 -8.94 -28.54 12.26
CA ILE A 71 -7.92 -27.58 12.69
C ILE A 71 -8.18 -27.14 14.13
N LEU A 72 -7.11 -26.95 14.91
CA LEU A 72 -7.22 -26.35 16.26
C LEU A 72 -7.53 -24.85 16.15
N PRO A 73 -8.23 -24.25 17.12
CA PRO A 73 -8.55 -22.82 17.11
C PRO A 73 -7.32 -21.93 16.94
N GLY A 74 -6.26 -22.13 17.73
CA GLY A 74 -5.04 -21.34 17.64
C GLY A 74 -4.33 -21.47 16.29
N SER A 75 -4.36 -22.67 15.70
CA SER A 75 -3.86 -22.90 14.34
C SER A 75 -4.71 -22.18 13.28
N ARG A 76 -6.04 -22.15 13.47
CA ARG A 76 -6.98 -21.48 12.59
C ARG A 76 -6.83 -19.97 12.65
N ASP A 77 -6.72 -19.41 13.85
CA ASP A 77 -6.53 -17.98 14.07
C ASP A 77 -5.21 -17.50 13.49
N ARG A 78 -4.13 -18.28 13.65
CA ARG A 78 -2.85 -18.01 12.99
C ARG A 78 -3.00 -18.00 11.47
N LEU A 79 -3.69 -18.98 10.90
CA LEU A 79 -3.87 -19.10 9.45
C LEU A 79 -4.74 -17.95 8.89
N HIS A 80 -5.76 -17.51 9.63
CA HIS A 80 -6.53 -16.32 9.30
C HIS A 80 -5.67 -15.04 9.37
N LEU A 81 -4.85 -14.90 10.41
CA LEU A 81 -3.96 -13.75 10.56
C LEU A 81 -2.91 -13.69 9.45
N GLU A 82 -2.30 -14.83 9.10
CA GLU A 82 -1.39 -14.97 7.97
C GLU A 82 -2.07 -14.63 6.64
N ALA A 83 -3.31 -15.06 6.43
CA ALA A 83 -4.09 -14.73 5.23
C ALA A 83 -4.41 -13.23 5.14
N LEU A 84 -4.81 -12.60 6.26
CA LEU A 84 -5.07 -11.16 6.32
C LEU A 84 -3.79 -10.36 6.03
N LEU A 85 -2.68 -10.71 6.69
CA LEU A 85 -1.39 -10.07 6.47
C LEU A 85 -0.85 -10.31 5.05
N GLY A 86 -1.11 -11.48 4.48
CA GLY A 86 -0.73 -11.84 3.10
C GLY A 86 -1.52 -11.10 2.03
N ALA A 87 -2.78 -10.73 2.30
CA ALA A 87 -3.60 -9.91 1.41
C ALA A 87 -3.14 -8.44 1.39
N MET A 88 -2.38 -8.00 2.40
CA MET A 88 -1.88 -6.65 2.49
C MET A 88 -0.67 -6.45 1.56
N ALA A 89 -0.78 -5.45 0.69
CA ALA A 89 0.28 -5.13 -0.27
C ALA A 89 1.50 -4.47 0.37
N ASP A 90 1.32 -3.75 1.48
CA ASP A 90 2.39 -3.02 2.16
C ASP A 90 3.14 -3.93 3.15
N PRO A 91 4.45 -3.74 3.34
CA PRO A 91 5.20 -4.51 4.31
C PRO A 91 4.69 -4.26 5.73
N VAL A 92 4.31 -5.34 6.40
CA VAL A 92 3.85 -5.32 7.79
C VAL A 92 4.55 -6.42 8.58
N LEU A 93 4.88 -6.08 9.82
CA LEU A 93 5.49 -6.95 10.80
C LEU A 93 4.83 -6.76 12.17
N LEU A 94 4.68 -7.87 12.89
CA LEU A 94 4.26 -7.90 14.28
C LEU A 94 5.50 -8.17 15.13
N VAL A 95 5.72 -7.36 16.16
CA VAL A 95 6.80 -7.56 17.14
C VAL A 95 6.25 -7.74 18.55
N ASP A 96 6.98 -8.48 19.38
CA ASP A 96 6.71 -8.61 20.81
C ASP A 96 7.20 -7.40 21.62
N GLY A 97 7.03 -7.46 22.94
CA GLY A 97 7.42 -6.39 23.87
C GLY A 97 8.92 -6.08 23.88
N ASP A 98 9.77 -7.02 23.48
CA ASP A 98 11.23 -6.86 23.40
C ASP A 98 11.69 -6.40 22.01
N GLY A 99 10.75 -6.28 21.06
CA GLY A 99 11.02 -5.90 19.68
C GLY A 99 11.49 -7.05 18.80
N THR A 100 11.23 -8.29 19.19
CA THR A 100 11.48 -9.48 18.37
C THR A 100 10.34 -9.65 17.37
N VAL A 101 10.66 -9.92 16.12
CA VAL A 101 9.67 -10.12 15.05
C VAL A 101 8.97 -11.46 15.24
N LEU A 102 7.67 -11.42 15.53
CA LEU A 102 6.80 -12.59 15.64
C LEU A 102 6.33 -13.05 14.27
N ILE A 103 5.86 -12.11 13.44
CA ILE A 103 5.29 -12.39 12.12
C ILE A 103 5.70 -11.28 11.15
N ALA A 104 6.00 -11.65 9.92
CA ALA A 104 6.25 -10.73 8.81
C ALA A 104 5.49 -11.22 7.58
N ASN A 105 4.79 -10.32 6.88
CA ASN A 105 4.07 -10.69 5.68
C ASN A 105 5.00 -10.87 4.46
N ALA A 106 4.45 -11.37 3.36
CA ALA A 106 5.19 -11.62 2.13
C ALA A 106 5.84 -10.34 1.56
N ALA A 107 5.22 -9.17 1.73
CA ALA A 107 5.76 -7.90 1.30
C ALA A 107 7.04 -7.52 2.09
N THR A 108 7.05 -7.74 3.42
CA THR A 108 8.26 -7.57 4.25
C THR A 108 9.38 -8.51 3.83
N ALA A 109 9.06 -9.77 3.52
CA ALA A 109 10.05 -10.73 3.02
C ALA A 109 10.65 -10.31 1.67
N ALA A 110 9.81 -9.87 0.73
CA ALA A 110 10.25 -9.41 -0.58
C ALA A 110 11.21 -8.20 -0.49
N VAL A 111 10.87 -7.21 0.33
CA VAL A 111 11.66 -5.98 0.48
C VAL A 111 12.97 -6.25 1.22
N SER A 112 12.93 -7.03 2.30
CA SER A 112 14.13 -7.37 3.08
C SER A 112 15.08 -8.33 2.35
N ARG A 113 14.67 -8.90 1.21
CA ARG A 113 15.39 -9.94 0.44
C ARG A 113 15.74 -11.16 1.30
N ARG A 114 14.86 -11.51 2.24
CA ARG A 114 14.96 -12.66 3.13
C ARG A 114 13.73 -13.55 2.98
N ARG A 115 13.85 -14.84 3.28
CA ARG A 115 12.66 -15.71 3.38
C ARG A 115 11.89 -15.37 4.65
N ALA A 116 10.56 -15.49 4.63
CA ALA A 116 9.73 -15.21 5.81
C ALA A 116 10.18 -16.00 7.06
N THR A 117 10.63 -17.26 6.87
CA THR A 117 11.19 -18.12 7.92
C THR A 117 12.49 -17.62 8.53
N GLU A 118 13.21 -16.72 7.85
CA GLU A 118 14.48 -16.13 8.33
C GLU A 118 14.26 -14.79 9.03
N ILE A 119 13.02 -14.27 9.02
CA ILE A 119 12.66 -12.98 9.60
C ILE A 119 12.05 -13.18 10.99
N GLY A 120 11.21 -14.20 11.16
CA GLY A 120 10.67 -14.58 12.46
C GLY A 120 11.80 -14.88 13.46
N GLY A 121 11.71 -14.31 14.66
CA GLY A 121 12.71 -14.43 15.71
C GLY A 121 13.88 -13.45 15.62
N LEU A 122 13.98 -12.62 14.58
CA LEU A 122 14.98 -11.55 14.53
C LEU A 122 14.58 -10.39 15.43
N ALA A 123 15.58 -9.73 16.00
CA ALA A 123 15.40 -8.40 16.57
C ALA A 123 15.04 -7.40 15.47
N ILE A 124 14.08 -6.51 15.72
CA ILE A 124 13.71 -5.46 14.75
C ILE A 124 14.91 -4.57 14.43
N GLY A 125 15.81 -4.34 15.39
CA GLY A 125 17.04 -3.61 15.13
C GLY A 125 17.93 -4.28 14.09
N ASP A 126 18.04 -5.61 14.11
CA ASP A 126 18.84 -6.38 13.15
C ASP A 126 18.18 -6.41 11.77
N LEU A 127 16.85 -6.48 11.72
CA LEU A 127 16.10 -6.47 10.46
C LEU A 127 16.32 -5.17 9.68
N PHE A 128 16.33 -4.03 10.36
CA PHE A 128 16.55 -2.71 9.76
C PHE A 128 18.02 -2.28 9.75
N ALA A 129 18.93 -3.11 10.26
CA ALA A 129 20.34 -2.75 10.48
C ALA A 129 20.51 -1.45 11.30
N ASP A 130 19.63 -1.23 12.28
CA ASP A 130 19.62 -0.10 13.20
C ASP A 130 19.29 -0.57 14.63
N ALA A 131 20.32 -0.84 15.44
CA ALA A 131 20.13 -1.25 16.83
C ALA A 131 19.44 -0.17 17.70
N ARG A 132 19.50 1.11 17.30
CA ARG A 132 18.85 2.20 18.07
C ARG A 132 17.34 2.17 17.90
N LEU A 133 16.87 1.68 16.75
CA LEU A 133 15.44 1.54 16.46
C LEU A 133 14.73 0.70 17.51
N GLN A 134 15.27 -0.47 17.82
CA GLN A 134 14.68 -1.37 18.81
C GLN A 134 14.66 -0.74 20.21
N VAL A 135 15.80 -0.21 20.65
CA VAL A 135 15.93 0.40 21.99
C VAL A 135 14.91 1.53 22.19
N GLU A 136 14.69 2.36 21.18
CA GLU A 136 13.74 3.46 21.21
C GLU A 136 12.28 2.99 21.23
N LEU A 137 11.93 2.02 20.36
CA LEU A 137 10.58 1.48 20.31
C LEU A 137 10.20 0.82 21.63
N VAL A 138 11.07 -0.03 22.19
CA VAL A 138 10.82 -0.70 23.46
C VAL A 138 10.72 0.31 24.60
N ARG A 139 11.63 1.28 24.69
CA ARG A 139 11.60 2.32 25.75
C ARG A 139 10.38 3.23 25.69
N SER A 140 9.86 3.50 24.50
CA SER A 140 8.64 4.32 24.34
C SER A 140 7.35 3.51 24.52
N GLY A 141 7.43 2.21 24.80
CA GLY A 141 6.27 1.32 24.79
C GLY A 141 5.58 1.30 23.42
N PHE A 142 6.38 1.36 22.36
CA PHE A 142 5.98 1.43 20.96
C PHE A 142 5.10 2.64 20.59
N ARG A 143 5.15 3.71 21.40
CA ARG A 143 4.53 5.00 21.10
C ARG A 143 5.56 5.92 20.47
N ALA A 144 5.89 5.66 19.21
CA ALA A 144 6.86 6.44 18.45
C ALA A 144 6.15 7.26 17.36
N HIS A 145 6.69 8.45 17.06
CA HIS A 145 6.22 9.24 15.92
C HIS A 145 6.63 8.58 14.60
N PRO A 146 5.85 8.79 13.50
CA PRO A 146 6.22 8.34 12.19
C PRO A 146 7.61 8.84 11.81
N ARG A 147 8.46 7.94 11.32
CA ARG A 147 9.83 8.26 10.95
C ARG A 147 10.34 7.43 9.79
N GLU A 148 11.38 7.92 9.15
CA GLU A 148 12.02 7.20 8.07
C GLU A 148 12.94 6.09 8.59
N ALA A 149 12.85 4.89 8.01
CA ALA A 149 13.85 3.84 8.16
C ALA A 149 14.08 3.10 6.85
N MET A 150 15.21 2.40 6.78
CA MET A 150 15.64 1.69 5.58
C MET A 150 15.51 0.19 5.78
N LEU A 151 14.79 -0.48 4.89
CA LEU A 151 14.69 -1.94 4.85
C LEU A 151 15.14 -2.44 3.48
N GLY A 152 16.12 -3.34 3.44
CA GLY A 152 16.63 -3.89 2.18
C GLY A 152 17.22 -2.84 1.22
N GLY A 153 17.63 -1.68 1.75
CA GLY A 153 18.12 -0.53 0.97
C GLY A 153 17.02 0.40 0.42
N VAL A 154 15.76 0.19 0.80
CA VAL A 154 14.61 1.01 0.38
C VAL A 154 14.10 1.84 1.58
N PRO A 155 13.84 3.15 1.41
CA PRO A 155 13.31 4.00 2.47
C PRO A 155 11.80 3.80 2.67
N PHE A 156 11.37 3.76 3.93
CA PHE A 156 9.97 3.68 4.34
C PHE A 156 9.69 4.64 5.49
N GLN A 157 8.46 5.14 5.57
CA GLN A 157 7.93 5.69 6.81
C GLN A 157 7.43 4.54 7.68
N LEU A 158 7.98 4.40 8.88
CA LEU A 158 7.47 3.49 9.90
C LEU A 158 6.24 4.11 10.55
N ASP A 159 5.13 3.41 10.48
CA ASP A 159 3.98 3.62 11.35
C ASP A 159 3.93 2.48 12.38
N VAL A 160 3.84 2.84 13.66
CA VAL A 160 3.94 1.89 14.77
C VAL A 160 2.69 2.02 15.62
N VAL A 161 1.89 0.96 15.64
CA VAL A 161 0.69 0.87 16.46
C VAL A 161 0.95 -0.11 17.59
N PRO A 162 0.96 0.34 18.86
CA PRO A 162 1.21 -0.53 20.00
C PRO A 162 0.06 -1.53 20.17
N VAL A 163 0.42 -2.79 20.44
CA VAL A 163 -0.52 -3.81 20.89
C VAL A 163 -0.49 -3.78 22.41
N VAL A 164 -1.63 -3.47 23.02
CA VAL A 164 -1.75 -3.29 24.46
C VAL A 164 -2.56 -4.43 25.04
N ASP A 165 -2.03 -5.07 26.07
CA ASP A 165 -2.70 -6.08 26.88
C ASP A 165 -2.68 -5.62 28.34
N ASP A 166 -3.85 -5.53 28.98
CA ASP A 166 -4.02 -4.98 30.34
C ASP A 166 -3.26 -3.67 30.63
N GLY A 167 -3.18 -2.78 29.64
CA GLY A 167 -2.51 -1.48 29.75
C GLY A 167 -0.99 -1.51 29.59
N VAL A 168 -0.40 -2.69 29.42
CA VAL A 168 1.03 -2.88 29.12
C VAL A 168 1.20 -3.10 27.62
N ALA A 169 2.22 -2.49 27.01
CA ALA A 169 2.55 -2.75 25.62
C ALA A 169 3.11 -4.18 25.49
N ALA A 170 2.30 -5.09 24.99
CA ALA A 170 2.68 -6.48 24.71
C ALA A 170 3.51 -6.62 23.43
N GLY A 171 3.52 -5.57 22.60
CA GLY A 171 4.27 -5.50 21.35
C GLY A 171 3.77 -4.39 20.44
N ALA A 172 3.97 -4.53 19.14
CA ALA A 172 3.47 -3.57 18.16
C ALA A 172 3.23 -4.19 16.78
N VAL A 173 2.27 -3.61 16.06
CA VAL A 173 2.15 -3.74 14.62
C VAL A 173 2.96 -2.61 13.99
N VAL A 174 3.95 -2.97 13.19
CA VAL A 174 4.80 -2.03 12.46
C VAL A 174 4.46 -2.13 10.98
N THR A 175 4.04 -1.02 10.40
CA THR A 175 3.70 -0.89 8.98
C THR A 175 4.73 -0.02 8.29
N LEU A 176 5.24 -0.49 7.15
CA LEU A 176 6.19 0.27 6.33
C LEU A 176 5.45 0.92 5.18
N LEU A 177 5.19 2.21 5.34
CA LEU A 177 4.55 3.02 4.32
C LEU A 177 5.62 3.51 3.36
N SER A 178 5.60 3.01 2.12
CA SER A 178 6.48 3.54 1.09
C SER A 178 6.06 4.97 0.75
N PRO A 179 6.98 5.95 0.76
CA PRO A 179 6.71 7.30 0.27
C PRO A 179 6.21 7.29 -1.19
N HIS A 180 6.67 6.31 -1.97
CA HIS A 180 6.31 6.12 -3.38
C HIS A 180 4.89 5.53 -3.57
N ARG A 181 4.31 4.87 -2.55
CA ARG A 181 2.95 4.30 -2.60
C ARG A 181 1.85 5.20 -2.07
N LEU A 182 2.15 6.33 -1.43
CA LEU A 182 1.12 7.38 -1.26
C LEU A 182 0.66 7.90 -2.63
N GLY A 183 1.59 8.01 -3.59
CA GLY A 183 1.28 8.25 -4.99
C GLY A 183 0.50 7.09 -5.65
N GLU A 184 0.84 5.83 -5.35
CA GLU A 184 0.12 4.67 -5.90
C GLU A 184 -1.25 4.36 -5.25
N ARG A 185 -1.45 4.68 -3.98
CA ARG A 185 -2.78 4.62 -3.34
C ARG A 185 -3.69 5.72 -3.89
N MET A 186 -3.14 6.85 -4.32
CA MET A 186 -3.87 7.78 -5.19
C MET A 186 -4.13 7.20 -6.59
N ARG A 187 -3.25 6.33 -7.14
CA ARG A 187 -3.52 5.61 -8.40
C ARG A 187 -4.71 4.63 -8.29
N GLY A 188 -4.87 3.96 -7.16
CA GLY A 188 -5.99 3.03 -6.90
C GLY A 188 -7.33 3.69 -6.56
N LEU A 189 -7.31 4.91 -6.01
CA LEU A 189 -8.52 5.72 -5.79
C LEU A 189 -8.93 6.57 -7.01
N GLN A 190 -8.09 6.59 -8.06
CA GLN A 190 -8.37 7.30 -9.32
C GLN A 190 -8.77 6.37 -10.49
N THR A 191 -9.06 5.10 -10.25
CA THR A 191 -9.94 4.35 -11.17
C THR A 191 -11.37 4.81 -10.94
N LEU A 192 -11.67 6.03 -11.37
CA LEU A 192 -13.00 6.33 -11.89
C LEU A 192 -13.25 5.28 -12.99
N PRO A 193 -14.39 4.59 -12.95
CA PRO A 193 -14.60 3.41 -13.77
C PRO A 193 -14.46 3.76 -15.25
N GLU A 194 -13.93 2.81 -16.04
CA GLU A 194 -13.61 2.84 -17.47
C GLU A 194 -14.79 3.30 -18.37
N HIS A 195 -15.12 4.59 -18.36
CA HIS A 195 -16.34 5.10 -19.00
C HIS A 195 -16.12 6.30 -19.92
N GLY A 196 -14.91 6.60 -20.42
CA GLY A 196 -14.70 7.58 -21.51
C GLY A 196 -15.52 8.87 -21.37
N LEU A 197 -16.25 9.23 -22.43
CA LEU A 197 -17.22 10.34 -22.43
C LEU A 197 -18.50 10.06 -21.64
N GLU A 198 -18.78 8.82 -21.28
CA GLU A 198 -19.94 8.42 -20.46
C GLU A 198 -19.77 8.85 -19.00
N ALA A 199 -18.53 8.98 -18.52
CA ALA A 199 -18.22 9.55 -17.20
C ALA A 199 -18.63 11.03 -17.07
N ILE A 200 -18.73 11.76 -18.18
CA ILE A 200 -19.24 13.13 -18.21
C ILE A 200 -20.77 13.08 -18.23
N LEU A 201 -21.39 13.21 -17.07
CA LEU A 201 -22.85 13.19 -16.94
C LEU A 201 -23.48 14.46 -17.51
N GLY A 202 -24.67 14.32 -18.11
CA GLY A 202 -25.47 15.44 -18.61
C GLY A 202 -25.79 15.37 -20.10
N ALA A 203 -26.97 15.89 -20.45
CA ALA A 203 -27.53 15.88 -21.81
C ALA A 203 -27.77 17.28 -22.39
N SER A 204 -27.29 18.34 -21.72
CA SER A 204 -27.46 19.71 -22.22
C SER A 204 -26.75 19.91 -23.56
N PRO A 205 -27.24 20.82 -24.44
CA PRO A 205 -26.58 21.09 -25.72
C PRO A 205 -25.10 21.48 -25.58
N ALA A 206 -24.74 22.20 -24.51
CA ALA A 206 -23.36 22.58 -24.22
C ALA A 206 -22.47 21.37 -23.90
N ILE A 207 -22.95 20.44 -23.07
CA ILE A 207 -22.20 19.20 -22.74
C ILE A 207 -22.08 18.31 -23.98
N GLN A 208 -23.13 18.21 -24.81
CA GLN A 208 -23.06 17.46 -26.06
C GLN A 208 -22.05 18.06 -27.06
N ALA A 209 -21.99 19.39 -27.14
CA ALA A 209 -20.97 20.08 -27.93
C ALA A 209 -19.56 19.86 -27.39
N LEU A 210 -19.38 19.90 -26.06
CA LEU A 210 -18.11 19.58 -25.39
C LEU A 210 -17.65 18.15 -25.71
N LYS A 211 -18.53 17.15 -25.56
CA LYS A 211 -18.24 15.75 -25.87
C LYS A 211 -17.80 15.56 -27.33
N LYS A 212 -18.52 16.20 -28.27
CA LYS A 212 -18.15 16.17 -29.69
C LYS A 212 -16.79 16.83 -29.96
N ARG A 213 -16.47 17.93 -29.27
CA ARG A 213 -15.17 18.60 -29.41
C ARG A 213 -14.05 17.74 -28.84
N ALA A 214 -14.23 17.21 -27.63
CA ALA A 214 -13.31 16.29 -26.97
C ALA A 214 -12.99 15.08 -27.86
N ALA A 215 -14.00 14.46 -28.46
CA ALA A 215 -13.84 13.34 -29.38
C ALA A 215 -12.95 13.68 -30.60
N ARG A 216 -13.10 14.89 -31.17
CA ARG A 216 -12.30 15.32 -32.32
C ARG A 216 -10.84 15.60 -31.96
N VAL A 217 -10.61 16.22 -30.80
CA VAL A 217 -9.23 16.55 -30.36
C VAL A 217 -8.50 15.35 -29.79
N ALA A 218 -9.22 14.31 -29.34
CA ALA A 218 -8.64 13.08 -28.82
C ALA A 218 -7.74 12.35 -29.83
N ASP A 219 -8.11 12.33 -31.11
CA ASP A 219 -7.34 11.66 -32.18
C ASP A 219 -6.11 12.47 -32.66
N VAL A 220 -6.01 13.75 -32.27
CA VAL A 220 -4.86 14.60 -32.59
C VAL A 220 -3.82 14.48 -31.48
N ASP A 221 -2.55 14.27 -31.81
CA ASP A 221 -1.48 14.12 -30.80
C ASP A 221 -0.95 15.45 -30.25
N ALA A 222 -1.67 16.54 -30.47
CA ALA A 222 -1.32 17.87 -30.00
C ALA A 222 -1.64 18.04 -28.51
N PRO A 223 -0.95 18.98 -27.83
CA PRO A 223 -1.32 19.40 -26.49
C PRO A 223 -2.76 19.94 -26.42
N ILE A 224 -3.46 19.69 -25.31
CA ILE A 224 -4.82 20.20 -25.09
C ILE A 224 -4.84 21.07 -23.84
N LEU A 225 -5.42 22.27 -23.95
CA LEU A 225 -5.77 23.12 -22.82
C LEU A 225 -7.28 23.07 -22.54
N ILE A 226 -7.64 22.74 -21.29
CA ILE A 226 -9.02 22.63 -20.80
C ILE A 226 -9.29 23.81 -19.87
N LEU A 227 -10.19 24.69 -20.29
CA LEU A 227 -10.60 25.87 -19.53
C LEU A 227 -11.95 25.62 -18.86
N GLY A 228 -12.08 26.04 -17.60
CA GLY A 228 -13.34 25.98 -16.89
C GLY A 228 -13.18 26.24 -15.40
N GLU A 229 -14.27 26.62 -14.75
CA GLU A 229 -14.30 26.92 -13.32
C GLU A 229 -13.86 25.72 -12.46
N THR A 230 -13.46 26.00 -11.22
CA THR A 230 -13.08 24.98 -10.25
C THR A 230 -14.24 24.02 -9.98
N GLY A 231 -13.96 22.72 -9.90
CA GLY A 231 -14.99 21.71 -9.62
C GLY A 231 -15.89 21.30 -10.80
N THR A 232 -15.66 21.82 -12.01
CA THR A 232 -16.46 21.48 -13.22
C THR A 232 -16.09 20.13 -13.88
N GLY A 233 -15.21 19.35 -13.26
CA GLY A 233 -14.82 18.03 -13.77
C GLY A 233 -13.84 18.06 -14.96
N LYS A 234 -12.95 19.06 -15.03
CA LYS A 234 -11.92 19.18 -16.09
C LYS A 234 -11.07 17.91 -16.26
N GLU A 235 -10.76 17.22 -15.15
CA GLU A 235 -10.04 15.95 -15.18
C GLU A 235 -10.82 14.85 -15.92
N LEU A 236 -12.15 14.80 -15.82
CA LEU A 236 -12.98 13.84 -16.55
C LEU A 236 -12.85 14.05 -18.05
N VAL A 237 -12.78 15.31 -18.50
CA VAL A 237 -12.55 15.65 -19.91
C VAL A 237 -11.16 15.19 -20.34
N ALA A 238 -10.13 15.43 -19.52
CA ALA A 238 -8.77 15.01 -19.83
C ALA A 238 -8.65 13.48 -19.98
N ARG A 239 -9.23 12.73 -19.04
CA ARG A 239 -9.26 11.26 -19.07
C ARG A 239 -10.03 10.73 -20.27
N ALA A 240 -11.19 11.32 -20.59
CA ALA A 240 -11.95 10.95 -21.77
C ALA A 240 -11.16 11.18 -23.07
N CYS A 241 -10.45 12.30 -23.18
CA CYS A 241 -9.58 12.57 -24.33
C CYS A 241 -8.46 11.54 -24.47
N HIS A 242 -7.82 11.14 -23.36
CA HIS A 242 -6.78 10.11 -23.38
C HIS A 242 -7.33 8.74 -23.80
N GLN A 243 -8.46 8.30 -23.22
CA GLN A 243 -9.08 7.01 -23.53
C GLN A 243 -9.56 6.90 -24.98
N MET A 244 -9.95 8.02 -25.60
CA MET A 244 -10.33 8.06 -27.02
C MET A 244 -9.15 8.28 -27.96
N SER A 245 -7.94 8.47 -27.44
CA SER A 245 -6.75 8.70 -28.24
C SER A 245 -6.08 7.38 -28.64
N ARG A 246 -5.09 7.48 -29.54
CA ARG A 246 -4.23 6.34 -29.92
C ARG A 246 -3.33 5.85 -28.78
N ARG A 247 -3.29 6.59 -27.66
CA ARG A 247 -2.49 6.30 -26.47
C ARG A 247 -3.32 5.71 -25.33
N SER A 248 -4.54 5.24 -25.60
CA SER A 248 -5.48 4.72 -24.58
C SER A 248 -4.93 3.58 -23.72
N ASP A 249 -4.05 2.76 -24.30
CA ASP A 249 -3.43 1.61 -23.63
C ASP A 249 -2.12 1.98 -22.91
N ALA A 250 -1.68 3.24 -23.04
CA ALA A 250 -0.46 3.76 -22.43
C ALA A 250 -0.77 4.53 -21.14
N PRO A 251 0.23 4.81 -20.28
CA PRO A 251 -0.03 5.45 -18.98
C PRO A 251 -0.67 6.83 -19.10
N PHE A 252 -1.65 7.11 -18.23
CA PHE A 252 -2.15 8.45 -17.95
C PHE A 252 -1.72 8.87 -16.55
N LEU A 253 -0.81 9.85 -16.45
CA LEU A 253 -0.31 10.35 -15.17
C LEU A 253 -0.75 11.80 -14.96
N ALA A 254 -1.12 12.16 -13.74
CA ALA A 254 -1.59 13.50 -13.41
C ALA A 254 -0.68 14.17 -12.37
N LEU A 255 -0.50 15.48 -12.51
CA LEU A 255 0.16 16.36 -11.54
C LEU A 255 -0.76 17.56 -11.28
N ASN A 256 -1.11 17.79 -10.03
CA ASN A 256 -1.78 19.01 -9.62
C ASN A 256 -0.73 20.04 -9.21
N CYS A 257 -0.57 21.09 -10.02
CA CYS A 257 0.46 22.12 -9.81
C CYS A 257 0.20 22.99 -8.57
N ALA A 258 -1.04 23.06 -8.09
CA ALA A 258 -1.41 23.83 -6.91
C ALA A 258 -1.18 23.05 -5.60
N ALA A 259 -1.14 21.72 -5.65
CA ALA A 259 -1.14 20.87 -4.47
C ALA A 259 0.26 20.59 -3.89
N VAL A 260 1.33 20.91 -4.62
CA VAL A 260 2.70 20.60 -4.22
C VAL A 260 3.61 21.84 -4.30
N PRO A 261 4.61 21.96 -3.41
CA PRO A 261 5.62 23.02 -3.53
C PRO A 261 6.41 22.92 -4.84
N GLU A 262 6.88 24.05 -5.35
CA GLU A 262 7.59 24.17 -6.64
C GLU A 262 8.71 23.14 -6.82
N ASN A 263 9.61 23.01 -5.84
CA ASN A 263 10.75 22.08 -5.91
C ASN A 263 10.30 20.61 -6.02
N LEU A 264 9.18 20.27 -5.37
CA LEU A 264 8.60 18.94 -5.42
C LEU A 264 7.89 18.72 -6.76
N ALA A 265 7.12 19.71 -7.25
CA ALA A 265 6.53 19.68 -8.58
C ALA A 265 7.59 19.47 -9.68
N GLU A 266 8.73 20.15 -9.58
CA GLU A 266 9.86 19.98 -10.49
C GLU A 266 10.40 18.55 -10.46
N SER A 267 10.67 18.04 -9.26
CA SER A 267 11.24 16.71 -9.04
C SER A 267 10.27 15.59 -9.41
N GLU A 268 8.96 15.79 -9.26
CA GLU A 268 7.95 14.84 -9.72
C GLU A 268 7.82 14.88 -11.24
N LEU A 269 7.74 16.05 -11.86
CA LEU A 269 7.54 16.15 -13.32
C LEU A 269 8.76 15.68 -14.11
N PHE A 270 9.95 16.18 -13.75
CA PHE A 270 11.20 15.95 -14.48
C PHE A 270 12.11 14.89 -13.84
N GLY A 271 11.82 14.42 -12.63
CA GLY A 271 12.72 13.53 -11.92
C GLY A 271 13.99 14.24 -11.44
N TYR A 272 14.83 13.51 -10.71
CA TYR A 272 16.10 14.04 -10.20
C TYR A 272 17.24 13.04 -10.38
N ALA A 273 18.45 13.55 -10.55
CA ALA A 273 19.66 12.74 -10.59
C ALA A 273 20.18 12.44 -9.18
N SER A 274 21.01 11.40 -9.05
CA SER A 274 21.66 11.08 -7.78
C SER A 274 22.42 12.30 -7.24
N GLY A 275 22.18 12.66 -5.97
CA GLY A 275 22.85 13.78 -5.32
C GLY A 275 22.36 15.17 -5.72
N ALA A 276 21.20 15.29 -6.38
CA ALA A 276 20.63 16.58 -6.78
C ALA A 276 20.32 17.52 -5.60
N PHE A 277 19.98 16.98 -4.42
CA PHE A 277 19.71 17.73 -3.18
C PHE A 277 19.93 16.84 -1.95
N SER A 278 19.95 17.44 -0.74
CA SER A 278 20.05 16.71 0.53
C SER A 278 18.81 15.81 0.73
N GLY A 279 19.00 14.49 0.64
CA GLY A 279 17.91 13.50 0.66
C GLY A 279 17.58 12.88 -0.70
N ALA A 280 18.26 13.28 -1.79
CA ALA A 280 18.11 12.60 -3.07
C ALA A 280 18.63 11.15 -3.00
N GLU A 281 17.83 10.19 -3.46
CA GLU A 281 18.23 8.78 -3.54
C GLU A 281 19.52 8.61 -4.37
N ARG A 282 20.42 7.70 -3.95
CA ARG A 282 21.70 7.42 -4.63
C ARG A 282 21.57 6.94 -6.08
N GLY A 283 20.35 6.59 -6.52
CA GLY A 283 20.04 6.22 -7.91
C GLY A 283 19.34 7.32 -8.71
N GLY A 284 18.94 8.42 -8.08
CA GLY A 284 17.98 9.38 -8.64
C GLY A 284 16.56 8.80 -8.74
N LYS A 285 15.60 9.63 -9.17
CA LYS A 285 14.20 9.24 -9.39
C LYS A 285 13.75 9.61 -10.80
N PRO A 286 13.09 8.71 -11.56
CA PRO A 286 12.47 9.09 -12.83
C PRO A 286 11.26 10.01 -12.60
N GLY A 287 11.08 10.99 -13.48
CA GLY A 287 9.93 11.90 -13.44
C GLY A 287 8.69 11.33 -14.09
N LEU A 288 7.55 12.02 -13.93
CA LEU A 288 6.28 11.68 -14.58
C LEU A 288 6.42 11.65 -16.11
N LEU A 289 7.23 12.53 -16.69
CA LEU A 289 7.49 12.51 -18.15
C LEU A 289 8.16 11.22 -18.60
N GLU A 290 9.10 10.69 -17.82
CA GLU A 290 9.75 9.39 -18.10
C GLU A 290 8.81 8.21 -17.87
N LEU A 291 8.00 8.27 -16.80
CA LEU A 291 7.05 7.21 -16.47
C LEU A 291 5.85 7.15 -17.44
N ALA A 292 5.53 8.27 -18.07
CA ALA A 292 4.44 8.39 -19.05
C ALA A 292 4.93 8.29 -20.50
N ASP A 293 6.14 7.78 -20.77
CA ASP A 293 6.62 7.62 -22.14
C ASP A 293 5.60 6.83 -23.00
N LYS A 294 5.30 7.35 -24.19
CA LYS A 294 4.22 6.94 -25.11
C LYS A 294 2.79 7.16 -24.60
N GLY A 295 2.63 7.64 -23.38
CA GLY A 295 1.37 7.93 -22.72
C GLY A 295 1.00 9.40 -22.71
N THR A 296 0.37 9.83 -21.62
CA THR A 296 -0.18 11.18 -21.44
C THR A 296 0.10 11.69 -20.04
N VAL A 297 0.53 12.95 -19.94
CA VAL A 297 0.62 13.67 -18.66
C VAL A 297 -0.43 14.77 -18.62
N PHE A 298 -1.22 14.76 -17.55
CA PHE A 298 -2.22 15.78 -17.24
C PHE A 298 -1.69 16.75 -16.18
N LEU A 299 -1.66 18.03 -16.51
CA LEU A 299 -1.25 19.11 -15.63
C LEU A 299 -2.49 19.88 -15.17
N ASP A 300 -2.96 19.59 -13.96
CA ASP A 300 -4.07 20.32 -13.36
C ASP A 300 -3.60 21.61 -12.71
N GLU A 301 -4.43 22.64 -12.81
CA GLU A 301 -4.15 24.01 -12.38
C GLU A 301 -2.80 24.55 -12.90
N ILE A 302 -2.55 24.41 -14.21
CA ILE A 302 -1.31 24.88 -14.86
C ILE A 302 -1.03 26.39 -14.65
N GLY A 303 -2.07 27.18 -14.36
CA GLY A 303 -1.93 28.59 -14.00
C GLY A 303 -1.17 28.83 -12.69
N GLU A 304 -1.05 27.83 -11.81
CA GLU A 304 -0.26 27.92 -10.57
C GLU A 304 1.22 27.59 -10.78
N MET A 305 1.62 27.20 -11.99
CA MET A 305 3.01 26.87 -12.30
C MET A 305 3.89 28.12 -12.25
N SER A 306 5.04 28.03 -11.58
CA SER A 306 6.00 29.13 -11.53
C SER A 306 6.59 29.44 -12.92
N PRO A 307 7.08 30.68 -13.18
CA PRO A 307 7.75 31.02 -14.43
C PRO A 307 8.97 30.12 -14.76
N TYR A 308 9.64 29.62 -13.72
CA TYR A 308 10.76 28.69 -13.86
C TYR A 308 10.31 27.34 -14.43
N LEU A 309 9.25 26.75 -13.85
CA LEU A 309 8.67 25.51 -14.36
C LEU A 309 8.04 25.67 -15.75
N GLN A 310 7.37 26.80 -16.00
CA GLN A 310 6.84 27.14 -17.34
C GLN A 310 7.94 27.10 -18.41
N SER A 311 9.12 27.63 -18.10
CA SER A 311 10.27 27.65 -19.02
C SER A 311 10.79 26.24 -19.32
N LYS A 312 10.74 25.32 -18.34
CA LYS A 312 11.13 23.92 -18.55
C LYS A 312 10.09 23.13 -19.33
N LEU A 313 8.81 23.35 -19.03
CA LEU A 313 7.72 22.73 -19.77
C LEU A 313 7.74 23.15 -21.25
N LEU A 314 7.99 24.44 -21.53
CA LEU A 314 8.14 24.93 -22.89
C LEU A 314 9.26 24.21 -23.66
N ARG A 315 10.41 24.00 -23.02
CA ARG A 315 11.53 23.23 -23.63
C ARG A 315 11.09 21.81 -23.96
N PHE A 316 10.39 21.17 -23.03
CA PHE A 316 9.86 19.83 -23.23
C PHE A 316 8.86 19.74 -24.39
N LEU A 317 7.94 20.71 -24.51
CA LEU A 317 6.92 20.73 -25.57
C LEU A 317 7.48 20.85 -26.99
N ASN A 318 8.71 21.35 -27.17
CA ASN A 318 9.29 21.54 -28.49
C ASN A 318 9.66 20.22 -29.19
N ASP A 319 10.35 19.31 -28.49
CA ASP A 319 10.87 18.07 -29.09
C ASP A 319 10.84 16.84 -28.16
N GLY A 320 10.25 16.99 -26.96
CA GLY A 320 10.19 15.97 -25.92
C GLY A 320 11.47 15.84 -25.09
N SER A 321 12.42 16.77 -25.22
CA SER A 321 13.67 16.74 -24.46
C SER A 321 13.55 17.45 -23.11
N PHE A 322 14.19 16.89 -22.09
CA PHE A 322 14.33 17.53 -20.78
C PHE A 322 15.56 17.02 -20.04
N ARG A 323 15.88 17.67 -18.91
CA ARG A 323 16.92 17.21 -17.99
C ARG A 323 16.33 17.02 -16.60
N ARG A 324 16.76 15.95 -15.93
CA ARG A 324 16.45 15.71 -14.52
C ARG A 324 17.03 16.83 -13.65
N VAL A 325 16.42 17.11 -12.51
CA VAL A 325 16.95 18.05 -11.52
C VAL A 325 18.35 17.60 -11.08
N GLY A 326 19.32 18.51 -11.12
CA GLY A 326 20.73 18.21 -10.82
C GLY A 326 21.43 17.28 -11.83
N GLY A 327 20.77 16.91 -12.94
CA GLY A 327 21.33 16.05 -13.98
C GLY A 327 21.81 16.84 -15.19
N GLU A 328 22.94 16.42 -15.76
CA GLU A 328 23.45 17.00 -17.02
C GLU A 328 22.98 16.24 -18.26
N ARG A 329 22.55 14.99 -18.09
CA ARG A 329 22.09 14.14 -19.19
C ARG A 329 20.69 14.56 -19.63
N GLU A 330 20.56 14.79 -20.93
CA GLU A 330 19.27 15.01 -21.58
C GLU A 330 18.56 13.67 -21.82
N SER A 331 17.30 13.62 -21.41
CA SER A 331 16.35 12.53 -21.67
C SER A 331 15.38 13.01 -22.74
N ARG A 332 14.96 12.10 -23.62
CA ARG A 332 13.91 12.36 -24.61
C ARG A 332 12.82 11.31 -24.48
N VAL A 333 11.58 11.75 -24.41
CA VAL A 333 10.39 10.91 -24.25
C VAL A 333 9.27 11.41 -25.17
N ASP A 334 8.36 10.52 -25.52
CA ASP A 334 7.20 10.83 -26.35
C ASP A 334 5.94 10.89 -25.50
N VAL A 335 5.61 12.07 -24.96
CA VAL A 335 4.47 12.25 -24.05
C VAL A 335 3.53 13.32 -24.56
N ARG A 336 2.24 12.99 -24.60
CA ARG A 336 1.20 13.97 -24.88
C ARG A 336 0.86 14.76 -23.61
N ILE A 337 0.82 16.10 -23.70
CA ILE A 337 0.46 16.96 -22.57
C ILE A 337 -1.00 17.41 -22.65
N LEU A 338 -1.76 17.14 -21.60
CA LEU A 338 -3.08 17.73 -21.37
C LEU A 338 -2.94 18.69 -20.18
N SER A 339 -3.62 19.83 -20.21
CA SER A 339 -3.53 20.82 -19.13
C SER A 339 -4.90 21.40 -18.82
N ALA A 340 -5.11 21.80 -17.57
CA ALA A 340 -6.34 22.42 -17.12
C ALA A 340 -6.06 23.61 -16.20
N THR A 341 -6.95 24.60 -16.22
CA THR A 341 -6.91 25.72 -15.28
C THR A 341 -8.28 26.40 -15.21
N HIS A 342 -8.58 26.99 -14.06
CA HIS A 342 -9.71 27.91 -13.89
C HIS A 342 -9.31 29.38 -14.09
N ARG A 343 -8.01 29.68 -14.18
CA ARG A 343 -7.47 31.04 -14.29
C ARG A 343 -7.50 31.53 -15.73
N ASP A 344 -7.66 32.85 -15.89
CA ASP A 344 -7.54 33.53 -17.17
C ASP A 344 -6.07 33.69 -17.56
N LEU A 345 -5.56 32.74 -18.36
CA LEU A 345 -4.17 32.75 -18.82
C LEU A 345 -3.86 33.98 -19.69
N ALA A 346 -4.81 34.50 -20.47
CA ALA A 346 -4.57 35.67 -21.32
C ALA A 346 -4.35 36.93 -20.48
N ALA A 347 -5.12 37.09 -19.40
CA ALA A 347 -4.90 38.15 -18.42
C ALA A 347 -3.55 37.97 -17.68
N MET A 348 -3.17 36.74 -17.35
CA MET A 348 -1.89 36.44 -16.69
C MET A 348 -0.68 36.71 -17.58
N VAL A 349 -0.78 36.42 -18.89
CA VAL A 349 0.21 36.79 -19.90
C VAL A 349 0.37 38.31 -19.94
N SER A 350 -0.74 39.04 -20.02
CA SER A 350 -0.73 40.51 -20.00
C SER A 350 -0.10 41.08 -18.71
N ALA A 351 -0.25 40.38 -17.58
CA ALA A 351 0.35 40.74 -16.31
C ALA A 351 1.80 40.23 -16.11
N GLY A 352 2.37 39.50 -17.08
CA GLY A 352 3.72 38.94 -17.00
C GLY A 352 3.89 37.78 -16.00
N THR A 353 2.78 37.19 -15.54
CA THR A 353 2.77 36.08 -14.57
C THR A 353 2.65 34.70 -15.23
N PHE A 354 2.33 34.67 -16.52
CA PHE A 354 2.38 33.49 -17.36
C PHE A 354 3.12 33.83 -18.65
N ARG A 355 3.92 32.91 -19.18
CA ARG A 355 4.70 33.18 -20.40
C ARG A 355 3.82 33.11 -21.65
N GLU A 356 3.96 34.10 -22.52
CA GLU A 356 3.25 34.17 -23.80
C GLU A 356 3.65 33.02 -24.75
N ASP A 357 4.92 32.61 -24.75
CA ASP A 357 5.41 31.55 -25.63
C ASP A 357 4.95 30.14 -25.24
N LEU A 358 4.44 29.97 -24.02
CA LEU A 358 3.83 28.72 -23.55
C LEU A 358 2.31 28.68 -23.74
N TYR A 359 1.65 29.84 -23.79
CA TYR A 359 0.18 29.98 -23.90
C TYR A 359 -0.31 29.75 -25.34
#